data_AF-A0A836KML2-F1
#
_entry.id   AF-A0A836KML2-F1
#
_cell.length_a   1.000
_cell.length_b   1.000
_cell.length_c   1.000
_cell.angle_alpha   90.00
_cell.angle_beta   90.00
_cell.angle_gamma   90.00
#
_symmetry.space_group_name_H-M   'P 1'
#
loop_
_entity.id
_entity.type
_entity.pdbx_description
1 polymer ?
#
loop_
_entity_poly.entity_id
_entity_poly.type
_entity_poly.pdbx_seq_one_letter_code
_entity_poly.pdbx_strand_id
1 'polypeptide(L)'
;MQPKKSGNMASLEREQERNYWMHRERVANQRSRIDNKMPESCAFGRPIGSMRGNPARAEQVNRDNQKLVEKMVHIMNTRGGVDTSEPWRDKNKAIVSQRRRQQEQAAIARENAKLLERLEHARPTYCAEKFEADRRRNEEFAGRASRYPYQPMDRAAHR
;
A
#
# COMPACT_ATOMS: atom_id res chain seq x y z
N MET A 1 43.45 -56.21 -14.78
CA MET A 1 43.73 -57.07 -15.94
C MET A 1 42.43 -57.32 -16.67
N GLN A 2 42.32 -56.96 -17.95
CA GLN A 2 41.14 -57.34 -18.75
C GLN A 2 41.29 -58.80 -19.21
N PRO A 3 40.25 -59.64 -19.11
CA PRO A 3 40.35 -61.05 -19.51
C PRO A 3 40.64 -61.16 -21.01
N LYS A 4 41.51 -62.11 -21.39
CA LYS A 4 41.85 -62.37 -22.79
C LYS A 4 40.60 -62.88 -23.52
N LYS A 5 40.04 -62.04 -24.39
CA LYS A 5 38.85 -62.38 -25.19
C LYS A 5 39.20 -63.51 -26.16
N SER A 6 38.36 -64.55 -26.23
CA SER A 6 38.55 -65.65 -27.19
C SER A 6 38.47 -65.10 -28.63
N GLY A 7 39.13 -65.77 -29.58
CA GLY A 7 39.17 -65.31 -30.98
C GLY A 7 37.78 -65.07 -31.59
N ASN A 8 36.79 -65.87 -31.21
CA ASN A 8 35.40 -65.71 -31.64
C ASN A 8 34.75 -64.44 -31.07
N MET A 9 35.01 -64.11 -29.79
CA MET A 9 34.49 -62.89 -29.17
C MET A 9 35.10 -61.62 -29.77
N ALA A 10 36.39 -61.64 -30.10
CA ALA A 10 37.05 -60.51 -30.75
C ALA A 10 36.53 -60.26 -32.18
N SER A 11 36.13 -61.33 -32.90
CA SER A 11 35.51 -61.20 -34.22
C SER A 11 34.10 -60.60 -34.14
N LEU A 12 33.31 -61.04 -33.16
CA LEU A 12 31.96 -60.54 -32.92
C LEU A 12 31.96 -59.05 -32.55
N GLU A 13 32.88 -58.62 -31.68
CA GLU A 13 33.01 -57.22 -31.28
C GLU A 13 33.38 -56.33 -32.47
N ARG A 14 34.29 -56.78 -33.34
CA ARG A 14 34.63 -56.04 -34.57
C ARG A 14 33.46 -55.91 -35.54
N GLU A 15 32.62 -56.94 -35.63
CA GLU A 15 31.42 -56.89 -36.46
C GLU A 15 30.38 -55.93 -35.88
N GLN A 16 30.19 -55.93 -34.57
CA GLN A 16 29.32 -54.98 -33.88
C GLN A 16 29.81 -53.54 -34.05
N GLU A 17 31.10 -53.29 -33.88
CA GLU A 17 31.70 -51.98 -34.12
C GLU A 17 31.51 -51.52 -35.57
N ARG A 18 31.74 -52.42 -36.54
CA ARG A 18 31.52 -52.11 -37.96
C ARG A 18 30.05 -51.77 -38.23
N ASN A 19 29.11 -52.54 -37.69
CA ASN A 19 27.68 -52.31 -37.85
C ASN A 19 27.25 -50.99 -37.20
N TYR A 20 27.83 -50.66 -36.04
CA TYR A 20 27.60 -49.39 -35.36
C TYR A 20 28.07 -48.20 -36.20
N TRP A 21 29.27 -48.27 -36.78
CA TRP A 21 29.79 -47.21 -37.63
C TRP A 21 28.97 -47.04 -38.92
N MET A 22 28.60 -48.14 -39.58
CA MET A 22 27.71 -48.09 -40.75
C MET A 22 26.35 -47.49 -40.42
N HIS A 23 25.78 -47.81 -39.26
CA HIS A 23 24.52 -47.22 -38.80
C HIS A 23 24.67 -45.71 -38.57
N ARG A 24 25.72 -45.29 -37.85
CA ARG A 24 25.98 -43.85 -37.62
C ARG A 24 26.15 -43.08 -38.91
N GLU A 25 26.84 -43.65 -39.90
CA GLU A 25 27.01 -43.04 -41.21
C GLU A 25 25.67 -42.89 -41.94
N ARG A 26 24.80 -43.92 -41.90
CA ARG A 26 23.43 -43.83 -42.47
C ARG A 26 22.59 -42.76 -41.79
N VAL A 27 22.65 -42.66 -40.47
CA VAL A 27 21.91 -41.63 -39.71
C VAL A 27 22.45 -40.23 -40.03
N ALA A 28 23.76 -40.06 -40.10
CA ALA A 28 24.38 -38.78 -40.45
C ALA A 28 24.03 -38.33 -41.87
N ASN A 29 23.97 -39.27 -42.81
CA ASN A 29 23.63 -39.00 -44.21
C ASN A 29 22.12 -38.99 -44.49
N GLN A 30 21.28 -39.19 -43.47
CA GLN A 30 19.83 -39.19 -43.64
C GLN A 30 19.32 -37.78 -43.93
N ARG A 31 18.76 -37.58 -45.13
CA ARG A 31 18.13 -36.32 -45.52
C ARG A 31 16.79 -36.14 -44.78
N SER A 32 16.56 -34.94 -44.24
CA SER A 32 15.25 -34.54 -43.71
C SER A 32 14.23 -34.52 -44.87
N ARG A 33 13.14 -35.29 -44.74
CA ARG A 33 12.05 -35.33 -45.74
C ARG A 33 11.02 -34.21 -45.59
N ILE A 34 11.07 -33.49 -44.47
CA ILE A 34 10.15 -32.40 -44.14
C ILE A 34 10.97 -31.13 -44.09
N ASP A 35 10.53 -30.11 -44.82
CA ASP A 35 11.11 -28.78 -44.74
C ASP A 35 10.60 -28.10 -43.46
N ASN A 36 11.49 -27.95 -42.47
CA ASN A 36 11.21 -27.23 -41.23
C ASN A 36 11.69 -25.78 -41.30
N LYS A 37 12.11 -25.28 -42.47
CA LYS A 37 12.50 -23.88 -42.61
C LYS A 37 11.28 -22.98 -42.49
N MET A 38 11.50 -21.81 -41.90
CA MET A 38 10.46 -20.78 -41.83
C MET A 38 10.11 -20.32 -43.25
N PRO A 39 8.82 -20.32 -43.64
CA PRO A 39 8.41 -19.82 -44.94
C PRO A 39 8.75 -18.34 -45.09
N GLU A 40 9.19 -17.93 -46.28
CA GLU A 40 9.63 -16.55 -46.56
C GLU A 40 8.54 -15.50 -46.28
N SER A 41 7.26 -15.89 -46.39
CA SER A 41 6.12 -15.02 -46.06
C SER A 41 6.06 -14.61 -44.58
N CYS A 42 6.71 -15.34 -43.68
CA CYS A 42 6.77 -15.08 -42.25
C CYS A 42 8.11 -14.50 -41.79
N ALA A 43 9.05 -14.24 -42.70
CA ALA A 43 10.32 -13.61 -42.36
C ALA A 43 10.11 -12.12 -42.08
N PHE A 44 9.91 -11.76 -40.81
CA PHE A 44 9.85 -10.37 -40.37
C PHE A 44 11.27 -9.76 -40.33
N GLY A 45 11.89 -9.63 -41.50
CA GLY A 45 13.16 -8.95 -41.67
C GLY A 45 12.92 -7.44 -41.72
N ARG A 46 12.89 -6.77 -40.56
CA ARG A 46 13.21 -5.33 -40.58
C ARG A 46 14.68 -5.23 -40.97
N PRO A 47 15.07 -4.58 -42.07
CA PRO A 47 16.48 -4.35 -42.35
C PRO A 47 17.06 -3.48 -41.23
N ILE A 48 17.93 -4.08 -40.41
CA ILE A 48 18.78 -3.35 -39.48
C ILE A 48 19.62 -2.39 -40.33
N GLY A 49 19.30 -1.10 -40.26
CA GLY A 49 19.98 -0.04 -41.02
C GLY A 49 19.19 0.65 -42.13
N SER A 50 17.97 0.22 -42.49
CA SER A 50 17.17 0.96 -43.50
C SER A 50 16.22 2.02 -42.93
N MET A 51 16.21 2.25 -41.62
CA MET A 51 15.79 3.57 -41.15
C MET A 51 16.90 4.52 -41.57
N ARG A 52 16.89 4.94 -42.85
CA ARG A 52 17.50 6.18 -43.30
C ARG A 52 17.07 7.19 -42.25
N GLY A 53 18.00 7.51 -41.34
CA GLY A 53 17.71 8.34 -40.19
C GLY A 53 17.16 9.62 -40.76
N ASN A 54 15.86 9.84 -40.63
CA ASN A 54 15.26 11.07 -41.08
C ASN A 54 15.98 12.16 -40.26
N PRO A 55 16.83 13.00 -40.88
CA PRO A 55 17.66 13.92 -40.14
C PRO A 55 16.80 14.87 -39.32
N ALA A 56 15.62 15.25 -39.85
CA ALA A 56 14.64 16.02 -39.09
C ALA A 56 14.09 15.28 -37.86
N ARG A 57 13.92 13.95 -37.94
CA ARG A 57 13.52 13.13 -36.77
C ARG A 57 14.66 13.03 -35.75
N ALA A 58 15.90 12.84 -36.20
CA ALA A 58 17.05 12.76 -35.32
C ALA A 58 17.31 14.11 -34.61
N GLU A 59 17.20 15.22 -35.35
CA GLU A 59 17.25 16.57 -34.79
C GLU A 59 16.10 16.83 -33.81
N GLN A 60 14.89 16.38 -34.13
CA GLN A 60 13.75 16.52 -33.22
C GLN A 60 14.00 15.77 -31.90
N VAL A 61 14.49 14.53 -31.97
CA VAL A 61 14.87 13.74 -30.79
C VAL A 61 15.96 14.44 -29.98
N ASN A 62 16.97 15.02 -30.64
CA ASN A 62 18.04 15.74 -29.94
C ASN A 62 17.52 17.00 -29.24
N ARG A 63 16.64 17.78 -29.89
CA ARG A 63 16.00 18.95 -29.26
C ARG A 63 15.13 18.55 -28.07
N ASP A 64 14.39 17.46 -28.18
CA ASP A 64 13.52 16.98 -27.11
C ASP A 64 14.33 16.43 -25.93
N ASN A 65 15.44 15.73 -26.20
CA ASN A 65 16.39 15.29 -25.17
C ASN A 65 17.04 16.46 -24.44
N GLN A 66 17.42 17.52 -25.17
CA GLN A 66 17.99 18.72 -24.56
C GLN A 66 16.98 19.40 -23.62
N LYS A 67 15.72 19.59 -24.07
CA LYS A 67 14.64 20.11 -23.23
C LYS A 67 14.37 19.24 -22.00
N LEU A 68 14.45 17.92 -22.14
CA LEU A 68 14.25 17.00 -21.02
C LEU A 68 15.35 17.21 -19.96
N VAL A 69 16.61 17.24 -20.38
CA VAL A 69 17.76 17.46 -19.50
C VAL A 69 17.65 18.81 -18.78
N GLU A 70 17.32 19.89 -19.50
CA GLU A 70 17.11 21.22 -18.91
C GLU A 70 16.03 21.20 -17.81
N LYS A 71 14.89 20.53 -18.06
CA LYS A 71 13.82 20.37 -17.06
C LYS A 71 14.26 19.52 -15.87
N MET A 72 14.99 18.43 -16.11
CA MET A 72 15.51 17.58 -15.03
C MET A 72 16.50 18.34 -14.15
N VAL A 73 17.43 19.10 -14.74
CA VAL A 73 18.37 19.95 -14.01
C VAL A 73 17.64 21.02 -13.22
N HIS A 74 16.62 21.65 -13.80
CA HIS A 74 15.77 22.61 -13.09
C HIS A 74 15.06 21.97 -11.87
N ILE A 75 14.50 20.77 -12.03
CA ILE A 75 13.87 20.01 -10.95
C ILE A 75 14.88 19.55 -9.89
N MET A 76 16.09 19.15 -10.29
CA MET A 76 17.14 18.73 -9.36
C MET A 76 17.71 19.89 -8.55
N ASN A 77 17.85 21.07 -9.18
CA ASN A 77 18.35 22.28 -8.53
C ASN A 77 17.28 22.95 -7.64
N THR A 78 16.01 22.81 -7.99
CA THR A 78 14.90 23.33 -7.19
C THR A 78 14.45 22.24 -6.22
N ARG A 79 14.65 22.41 -4.90
CA ARG A 79 14.26 21.40 -3.88
C ARG A 79 12.76 21.07 -3.92
N GLY A 80 12.34 20.16 -4.80
CA GLY A 80 11.09 19.40 -4.77
C GLY A 80 9.83 20.15 -4.30
N GLY A 81 9.54 21.32 -4.86
CA GLY A 81 8.26 21.98 -4.62
C GLY A 81 7.17 21.27 -5.43
N VAL A 82 6.22 20.62 -4.76
CA VAL A 82 4.99 20.15 -5.41
C VAL A 82 4.18 21.38 -5.83
N ASP A 83 3.68 21.41 -7.07
CA ASP A 83 2.71 22.41 -7.57
C ASP A 83 1.31 22.23 -6.94
N THR A 84 1.27 21.90 -5.65
CA THR A 84 0.08 22.00 -4.80
C THR A 84 0.23 23.19 -3.87
N SER A 85 0.89 24.23 -4.34
CA SER A 85 0.63 25.58 -3.87
C SER A 85 0.23 26.40 -5.08
N GLU A 86 -1.07 26.72 -5.14
CA GLU A 86 -1.68 27.51 -6.20
C GLU A 86 -0.84 28.76 -6.56
N PRO A 87 -0.88 29.22 -7.83
CA PRO A 87 0.04 30.24 -8.38
C PRO A 87 -0.09 31.62 -7.71
N TRP A 88 -1.07 31.82 -6.84
CA TRP A 88 -1.18 32.89 -5.86
C TRP A 88 -0.74 32.37 -4.48
N ARG A 89 0.56 32.39 -4.19
CA ARG A 89 1.00 32.44 -2.80
C ARG A 89 0.54 33.78 -2.22
N ASP A 90 -0.72 33.81 -1.83
CA ASP A 90 -1.46 34.92 -1.25
C ASP A 90 -0.62 35.45 -0.09
N LYS A 91 -0.02 36.66 -0.25
CA LYS A 91 0.84 37.27 0.79
C LYS A 91 0.10 37.40 2.11
N ASN A 92 -1.23 37.42 2.03
CA ASN A 92 -2.13 37.49 3.14
C ASN A 92 -2.55 36.12 3.69
N LYS A 93 -2.09 34.97 3.17
CA LYS A 93 -2.51 33.63 3.67
C LYS A 93 -2.24 33.46 5.17
N ALA A 94 -1.13 33.99 5.68
CA ALA A 94 -0.84 34.00 7.10
C ALA A 94 -1.82 34.91 7.87
N ILE A 95 -2.11 36.10 7.33
CA ILE A 95 -3.04 37.08 7.92
C ILE A 95 -4.49 36.59 7.87
N VAL A 96 -4.92 35.98 6.77
CA VAL A 96 -6.24 35.39 6.55
C VAL A 96 -6.43 34.16 7.42
N SER A 97 -5.42 33.30 7.56
CA SER A 97 -5.48 32.16 8.48
C SER A 97 -5.50 32.60 9.94
N GLN A 98 -4.75 33.65 10.31
CA GLN A 98 -4.81 34.25 11.65
C GLN A 98 -6.17 34.90 11.92
N ARG A 99 -6.70 35.68 10.96
CA ARG A 99 -8.03 36.30 11.05
C ARG A 99 -9.13 35.25 11.17
N ARG A 100 -9.08 34.20 10.36
CA ARG A 100 -10.02 33.07 10.43
C ARG A 100 -9.92 32.36 11.78
N ARG A 101 -8.71 32.09 12.27
CA ARG A 101 -8.49 31.50 13.59
C ARG A 101 -9.05 32.39 14.71
N GLN A 102 -8.86 33.70 14.64
CA GLN A 102 -9.41 34.65 15.60
C GLN A 102 -10.95 34.69 15.55
N GLN A 103 -11.55 34.63 14.35
CA GLN A 103 -13.01 34.55 14.20
C GLN A 103 -13.58 33.25 14.78
N GLU A 104 -12.92 32.12 14.52
CA GLU A 104 -13.28 30.82 15.08
C GLU A 104 -13.12 30.83 16.62
N GLN A 105 -12.02 31.36 17.14
CA GLN A 105 -11.82 31.54 18.60
C GLN A 105 -12.90 32.42 19.22
N ALA A 106 -13.28 33.52 18.57
CA ALA A 106 -14.35 34.39 19.04
C ALA A 106 -15.74 33.72 18.97
N ALA A 107 -15.97 32.81 18.03
CA ALA A 107 -17.19 32.00 17.99
C ALA A 107 -17.21 30.99 19.15
N ILE A 108 -16.11 30.26 19.34
CA ILE A 108 -15.94 29.30 20.44
C ILE A 108 -16.11 30.00 21.79
N ALA A 109 -15.51 31.17 21.99
CA ALA A 109 -15.65 31.93 23.23
C ALA A 109 -17.10 32.33 23.53
N ARG A 110 -17.86 32.75 22.51
CA ARG A 110 -19.29 33.06 22.65
C ARG A 110 -20.12 31.83 23.01
N GLU A 111 -19.83 30.69 22.39
CA GLU A 111 -20.51 29.43 22.71
C GLU A 111 -20.18 28.96 24.13
N ASN A 112 -18.91 29.04 24.53
CA ASN A 112 -18.47 28.69 25.88
C ASN A 112 -19.12 29.59 26.94
N ALA A 113 -19.26 30.89 26.69
CA ALA A 113 -19.96 31.80 27.59
C ALA A 113 -21.44 31.41 27.76
N LYS A 114 -22.12 31.04 26.66
CA LYS A 114 -23.51 30.56 26.70
C LYS A 114 -23.64 29.22 27.44
N LEU A 115 -22.68 28.31 27.26
CA LEU A 115 -22.65 27.04 27.99
C LEU A 115 -22.41 27.27 29.48
N LEU A 116 -21.50 28.17 29.83
CA LEU A 116 -21.22 28.55 31.22
C LEU A 116 -22.48 29.13 31.88
N GLU A 117 -23.15 30.07 31.23
CA GLU A 117 -24.42 30.63 31.73
C GLU A 117 -25.45 29.51 31.98
N ARG A 118 -25.58 28.56 31.05
CA ARG A 118 -26.48 27.42 31.22
C ARG A 118 -26.09 26.52 32.39
N LEU A 119 -24.79 26.31 32.63
CA LEU A 119 -24.28 25.51 33.75
C LEU A 119 -24.47 26.23 35.09
N GLU A 120 -24.25 27.54 35.16
CA GLU A 120 -24.46 28.34 36.36
C GLU A 120 -25.94 28.38 36.75
N HIS A 121 -26.83 28.45 35.77
CA HIS A 121 -28.28 28.44 36.00
C HIS A 121 -28.87 27.02 36.08
N ALA A 122 -28.07 25.98 35.83
CA ALA A 122 -28.53 24.60 35.96
C ALA A 122 -28.77 24.29 37.44
N ARG A 123 -30.04 24.15 37.81
CA ARG A 123 -30.41 23.70 39.15
C ARG A 123 -30.30 22.18 39.23
N PRO A 124 -29.79 21.63 40.35
CA PRO A 124 -29.80 20.20 40.55
C PRO A 124 -31.25 19.69 40.57
N THR A 125 -31.53 18.67 39.75
CA THR A 125 -32.86 18.05 39.66
C THR A 125 -33.25 17.31 40.94
N TYR A 126 -32.26 16.90 41.72
CA TYR A 126 -32.43 16.21 42.99
C TYR A 126 -31.87 17.04 44.14
N CYS A 127 -32.59 17.07 45.26
CA CYS A 127 -32.11 17.66 46.50
C CYS A 127 -31.60 16.52 47.40
N ALA A 128 -30.28 16.48 47.61
CA ALA A 128 -29.64 15.43 48.42
C ALA A 128 -30.20 15.41 49.85
N GLU A 129 -30.37 16.57 50.47
CA GLU A 129 -30.95 16.69 51.82
C GLU A 129 -32.37 16.12 51.91
N LYS A 130 -33.19 16.37 50.87
CA LYS A 130 -34.53 15.80 50.79
C LYS A 130 -34.47 14.28 50.65
N PHE A 131 -33.59 13.76 49.81
CA PHE A 131 -33.43 12.31 49.65
C PHE A 131 -32.92 11.63 50.92
N GLU A 132 -32.00 12.25 51.67
CA GLU A 132 -31.56 11.74 52.96
C GLU A 132 -32.71 11.76 53.99
N ALA A 133 -33.51 12.83 54.03
CA ALA A 133 -34.67 12.91 54.90
C ALA A 133 -35.76 11.88 54.54
N ASP A 134 -36.07 11.74 53.25
CA ASP A 134 -37.02 10.75 52.73
C ASP A 134 -36.53 9.33 53.03
N ARG A 135 -35.22 9.07 52.88
CA ARG A 135 -34.62 7.79 53.22
C ARG A 135 -34.76 7.47 54.70
N ARG A 136 -34.40 8.40 55.60
CA ARG A 136 -34.56 8.21 57.06
C ARG A 136 -36.00 7.86 57.42
N ARG A 137 -36.98 8.57 56.86
CA ARG A 137 -38.41 8.27 57.07
C ARG A 137 -38.78 6.88 56.54
N ASN A 138 -38.31 6.51 55.35
CA ASN A 138 -38.56 5.19 54.78
C ASN A 138 -37.94 4.06 55.61
N GLU A 139 -36.75 4.26 56.20
CA GLU A 139 -36.13 3.29 57.10
C GLU A 139 -36.96 3.09 58.38
N GLU A 140 -37.50 4.16 58.94
CA GLU A 140 -38.43 4.06 60.08
C GLU A 140 -39.71 3.30 59.73
N PHE A 141 -40.30 3.59 58.56
CA PHE A 141 -41.48 2.87 58.09
C PHE A 141 -41.19 1.40 57.81
N ALA A 142 -40.04 1.10 57.19
CA ALA A 142 -39.59 -0.26 56.96
C ALA A 142 -39.42 -1.04 58.27
N GLY A 143 -38.82 -0.43 59.29
CA GLY A 143 -38.69 -1.04 60.62
C GLY A 143 -40.02 -1.25 61.34
N ARG A 144 -41.02 -0.38 61.14
CA ARG A 144 -42.37 -0.56 61.70
C ARG A 144 -43.18 -1.62 60.95
N ALA A 145 -43.01 -1.72 59.64
CA ALA A 145 -43.72 -2.67 58.79
C ALA A 145 -43.08 -4.07 58.78
N SER A 146 -41.82 -4.19 59.21
CA SER A 146 -41.10 -5.45 59.22
C SER A 146 -41.57 -6.38 60.34
N ARG A 147 -41.86 -7.63 59.98
CA ARG A 147 -42.17 -8.72 60.93
C ARG A 147 -40.95 -9.15 61.78
N TYR A 148 -39.75 -8.90 61.27
CA TYR A 148 -38.46 -9.28 61.88
C TYR A 148 -37.58 -8.03 62.08
N PRO A 149 -36.55 -8.07 62.96
CA PRO A 149 -35.70 -6.91 63.20
C PRO A 149 -35.08 -6.35 61.91
N TYR A 150 -35.45 -5.11 61.57
CA TYR A 150 -34.95 -4.42 60.37
C TYR A 150 -33.55 -3.84 60.59
N GLN A 151 -32.67 -4.00 59.60
CA GLN A 151 -31.33 -3.44 59.58
C GLN A 151 -31.15 -2.52 58.35
N PRO A 152 -30.82 -1.23 58.53
CA PRO A 152 -30.51 -0.33 57.43
C PRO A 152 -29.25 -0.75 56.66
N MET A 153 -29.27 -0.58 55.33
CA MET A 153 -28.20 -1.03 54.41
C MET A 153 -26.86 -0.31 54.61
N ASP A 154 -26.83 0.90 55.19
CA ASP A 154 -25.61 1.70 55.36
C ASP A 154 -24.75 1.29 56.57
N ARG A 155 -25.28 0.43 57.45
CA ARG A 155 -24.44 -0.18 58.47
C ARG A 155 -23.66 -1.31 57.80
N ALA A 156 -22.53 -0.97 57.20
CA ALA A 156 -21.43 -1.91 57.04
C ALA A 156 -21.17 -2.50 58.43
N ALA A 157 -21.63 -3.73 58.62
CA ALA A 157 -21.50 -4.45 59.88
C ALA A 157 -20.03 -4.81 60.05
N HIS A 158 -19.25 -3.87 60.59
CA HIS A 158 -17.99 -4.21 61.25
C HIS A 158 -18.34 -4.74 62.64
N ARG A 159 -18.50 -6.05 62.73
CA ARG A 159 -18.20 -6.88 63.90
C ARG A 159 -17.56 -8.17 63.45
#